data_AF-A0A497J917-F1
#
_entry.id   AF-A0A497J917-F1
#
_cell.length_a   1.000
_cell.length_b   1.000
_cell.length_c   1.000
_cell.angle_alpha   90.00
_cell.angle_beta   90.00
_cell.angle_gamma   90.00
#
_symmetry.space_group_name_H-M   'P 1'
#
loop_
_entity.id
_entity.type
_entity.pdbx_description
1 polymer ?
#
loop_
_entity_poly.entity_id
_entity_poly.type
_entity_poly.pdbx_seq_one_letter_code
_entity_poly.pdbx_strand_id
1 'polypeptide(L)'
;MMIFLELILITLVLGPAGGVAFAFTQGLSTLETAVAVTAIHLILVPVWFWFFELLGYTVRYESHLTKRIMNRYGKRSEKLRDIAKNKIREFEQRVGQWGFGAGVVGFTFLFGVSWAALAAFLLDIKKKTMMISVAVGAVASSLFWVLVFTLSTGLVPSPWIIYLIGTIMTFGIIGHKKLHERKLLEEMTKTLKKFGISEKTISFKAKKR
;
A
#
# COMPACT_ATOMS: atom_id res chain seq x y z
N MET A 1 20.70 20.02 -10.72
CA MET A 1 19.31 19.82 -11.21
C MET A 1 18.97 18.35 -11.41
N MET A 2 19.85 17.55 -12.04
CA MET A 2 19.64 16.11 -12.28
C MET A 2 19.45 15.28 -10.99
N ILE A 3 20.31 15.50 -9.98
CA ILE A 3 20.29 14.78 -8.69
C ILE A 3 18.95 14.98 -7.93
N PHE A 4 18.38 16.19 -7.97
CA PHE A 4 17.13 16.49 -7.26
C PHE A 4 15.93 15.79 -7.92
N LEU A 5 15.93 15.74 -9.25
CA LEU A 5 14.86 15.08 -10.01
C LEU A 5 14.93 13.55 -9.83
N GLU A 6 16.14 12.98 -9.82
CA GLU A 6 16.36 11.56 -9.48
C GLU A 6 15.93 11.24 -8.05
N LEU A 7 16.27 12.10 -7.08
CA LEU A 7 15.82 11.95 -5.70
C LEU A 7 14.29 11.94 -5.60
N ILE A 8 13.60 12.83 -6.32
CA ILE A 8 12.13 12.81 -6.39
C ILE A 8 11.62 11.49 -6.98
N LEU A 9 12.17 11.05 -8.11
CA LEU A 9 11.73 9.82 -8.78
C LEU A 9 11.93 8.58 -7.90
N ILE A 10 13.12 8.45 -7.31
CA ILE A 10 13.46 7.37 -6.39
C ILE A 10 12.53 7.42 -5.17
N THR A 11 12.31 8.60 -4.59
CA THR A 11 11.40 8.76 -3.45
C THR A 11 9.94 8.43 -3.82
N LEU A 12 9.52 8.74 -5.04
CA LEU A 12 8.17 8.46 -5.53
C LEU A 12 7.93 6.96 -5.70
N VAL A 13 8.90 6.23 -6.24
CA VAL A 13 8.79 4.79 -6.52
C VAL A 13 9.05 3.97 -5.26
N LEU A 14 10.04 4.36 -4.46
CA LEU A 14 10.60 3.55 -3.36
C LEU A 14 10.24 4.05 -1.97
N GLY A 15 9.62 5.22 -1.90
CA GLY A 15 9.33 5.86 -0.64
C GLY A 15 10.59 6.33 0.10
N PRO A 16 10.48 6.49 1.43
CA PRO A 16 11.48 7.15 2.25
C PRO A 16 12.76 6.35 2.41
N ALA A 17 12.71 5.02 2.49
CA ALA A 17 13.92 4.21 2.59
C ALA A 17 14.85 4.38 1.37
N GLY A 18 14.27 4.37 0.16
CA GLY A 18 15.03 4.57 -1.07
C GLY A 18 15.53 5.99 -1.25
N GLY A 19 14.68 6.99 -0.95
CA GLY A 19 15.06 8.40 -1.04
C GLY A 19 16.18 8.78 -0.06
N VAL A 20 16.10 8.32 1.19
CA VAL A 20 17.13 8.54 2.22
C VAL A 20 18.44 7.86 1.85
N ALA A 21 18.41 6.59 1.43
CA ALA A 21 19.61 5.88 1.01
C ALA A 21 20.28 6.58 -0.18
N PHE A 22 19.50 6.99 -1.19
CA PHE A 22 20.02 7.74 -2.34
C PHE A 22 20.66 9.06 -1.93
N ALA A 23 19.99 9.88 -1.12
CA ALA A 23 20.53 11.15 -0.64
C ALA A 23 21.88 10.98 0.07
N PHE A 24 22.01 9.99 0.96
CA PHE A 24 23.29 9.69 1.60
C PHE A 24 24.36 9.22 0.61
N THR A 25 24.02 8.40 -0.40
CA THR A 25 24.99 8.01 -1.45
C THR A 25 25.47 9.18 -2.30
N GLN A 26 24.67 10.24 -2.40
CA GLN A 26 25.05 11.49 -3.09
C GLN A 26 25.83 12.45 -2.17
N GLY A 27 26.16 12.03 -0.95
CA GLY A 27 26.97 12.80 0.00
C GLY A 27 26.21 13.88 0.77
N LEU A 28 24.88 13.87 0.76
CA LEU A 28 24.09 14.81 1.57
C LEU A 28 24.29 14.52 3.06
N SER A 29 24.35 15.58 3.87
CA SER A 29 24.36 15.46 5.32
C SER A 29 23.04 14.90 5.85
N THR A 30 23.05 14.44 7.11
CA THR A 30 21.84 13.96 7.80
C THR A 30 20.71 15.00 7.79
N LEU A 31 21.06 16.27 8.05
CA LEU A 31 20.08 17.36 8.08
C LEU A 31 19.51 17.66 6.69
N GLU A 32 20.37 17.76 5.68
CA GLU A 32 19.93 18.00 4.29
C GLU A 32 19.04 16.87 3.79
N THR A 33 19.41 15.61 4.10
CA THR A 33 18.62 14.43 3.73
C THR A 33 17.26 14.45 4.42
N ALA A 34 17.20 14.72 5.73
CA ALA A 34 15.95 14.82 6.47
C ALA A 34 15.02 15.88 5.89
N VAL A 35 15.56 17.07 5.63
CA VAL A 35 14.79 18.20 5.08
C VAL A 35 14.32 17.88 3.66
N ALA A 36 15.21 17.44 2.77
CA ALA A 36 14.89 17.18 1.37
C ALA A 36 13.87 16.06 1.21
N VAL A 37 14.11 14.90 1.83
CA VAL A 37 13.22 13.74 1.68
C VAL A 37 11.86 14.01 2.33
N THR A 38 11.82 14.67 3.49
CA THR A 38 10.55 15.02 4.15
C THR A 38 9.77 16.04 3.31
N ALA A 39 10.44 17.07 2.78
CA ALA A 39 9.80 18.06 1.91
C ALA A 39 9.22 17.41 0.65
N ILE A 40 9.97 16.53 -0.01
CA ILE A 40 9.49 15.79 -1.19
C ILE A 40 8.23 15.00 -0.84
N HIS A 41 8.23 14.22 0.24
CA HIS A 41 7.05 13.45 0.62
C HIS A 41 5.85 14.34 0.96
N LEU A 42 6.07 15.42 1.71
CA LEU A 42 5.00 16.35 2.07
C LEU A 42 4.39 17.04 0.85
N ILE A 43 5.20 17.36 -0.17
CA ILE A 43 4.73 17.92 -1.45
C ILE A 43 4.00 16.85 -2.27
N LEU A 44 4.44 15.59 -2.24
CA LEU A 44 3.78 14.50 -2.94
C LEU A 44 2.37 14.23 -2.41
N VAL A 45 2.08 14.50 -1.12
CA VAL A 45 0.73 14.34 -0.56
C VAL A 45 -0.32 15.16 -1.35
N PRO A 46 -0.30 16.51 -1.36
CA PRO A 46 -1.30 17.28 -2.10
C PRO A 46 -1.27 17.00 -3.60
N VAL A 47 -0.11 16.71 -4.20
CA VAL A 47 0.00 16.38 -5.63
C VAL A 47 -0.77 15.12 -5.97
N TRP A 48 -0.59 14.04 -5.21
CA TRP A 48 -1.33 12.79 -5.44
C TRP A 48 -2.82 12.96 -5.23
N PHE A 49 -3.23 13.68 -4.18
CA PHE A 49 -4.65 13.92 -3.93
C PHE A 49 -5.31 14.76 -5.01
N TRP A 50 -4.61 15.76 -5.54
CA TRP A 50 -5.09 16.54 -6.69
C TRP A 50 -5.20 15.68 -7.95
N PHE A 51 -4.19 14.84 -8.21
CA PHE A 51 -4.21 13.89 -9.33
C PHE A 51 -5.38 12.90 -9.23
N PHE A 52 -5.63 12.32 -8.06
CA PHE A 52 -6.76 11.40 -7.85
C PHE A 52 -8.12 12.09 -7.91
N GLU A 53 -8.21 13.35 -7.48
CA GLU A 53 -9.43 14.16 -7.64
C GLU A 53 -9.71 14.43 -9.12
N LEU A 54 -8.69 14.74 -9.91
CA LEU A 54 -8.80 14.91 -11.36
C LEU A 54 -9.19 13.60 -12.06
N LEU A 55 -8.57 12.47 -11.71
CA LEU A 55 -8.99 11.16 -12.21
C LEU A 55 -10.42 10.81 -11.81
N GLY A 56 -10.81 11.05 -10.56
CA GLY A 56 -12.16 10.82 -10.07
C GLY A 56 -13.20 11.68 -10.79
N TYR A 57 -12.83 12.91 -11.13
CA TYR A 57 -13.66 13.83 -11.93
C TYR A 57 -13.81 13.32 -13.36
N THR A 58 -12.72 12.97 -14.04
CA THR A 58 -12.73 12.46 -15.42
C THR A 58 -13.47 11.14 -15.54
N VAL A 59 -13.27 10.19 -14.62
CA VAL A 59 -14.00 8.91 -14.61
C VAL A 59 -15.51 9.10 -14.39
N ARG A 60 -15.90 10.09 -13.58
CA ARG A 60 -17.32 10.43 -13.38
C ARG A 60 -17.92 11.10 -14.62
N TYR A 61 -17.13 11.88 -15.35
CA TYR A 61 -17.52 12.57 -16.58
C TYR A 61 -17.62 11.62 -17.79
N GLU A 62 -16.68 10.67 -17.95
CA GLU A 62 -16.62 9.70 -19.06
C GLU A 62 -17.57 8.49 -18.91
N SER A 63 -18.57 8.57 -18.03
CA SER A 63 -19.44 7.46 -17.63
C SER A 63 -20.19 6.73 -18.77
N HIS A 64 -20.20 7.28 -19.98
CA HIS A 64 -20.78 6.65 -21.17
C HIS A 64 -19.81 5.72 -21.93
N LEU A 65 -18.51 6.02 -21.96
CA LEU A 65 -17.50 5.25 -22.71
C LEU A 65 -16.78 4.21 -21.82
N THR A 66 -16.43 4.58 -20.59
CA THR A 66 -15.79 3.68 -19.61
C THR A 66 -16.70 2.52 -19.21
N LYS A 67 -18.03 2.69 -19.21
CA LYS A 67 -19.00 1.62 -18.93
C LYS A 67 -18.81 0.38 -19.82
N ARG A 68 -18.38 0.52 -21.07
CA ARG A 68 -18.15 -0.63 -21.98
C ARG A 68 -16.90 -1.44 -21.62
N ILE A 69 -15.83 -0.77 -21.22
CA ILE A 69 -14.56 -1.42 -20.85
C ILE A 69 -14.66 -1.98 -19.43
N MET A 70 -15.25 -1.22 -18.50
CA MET A 70 -15.57 -1.69 -17.15
C MET A 70 -16.61 -2.81 -17.14
N ASN A 71 -17.56 -2.92 -18.07
CA ASN A 71 -18.49 -4.06 -18.06
C ASN A 71 -17.80 -5.41 -18.36
N ARG A 72 -16.66 -5.40 -19.07
CA ARG A 72 -15.98 -6.64 -19.48
C ARG A 72 -15.03 -7.18 -18.41
N TYR A 73 -14.37 -6.29 -17.64
CA TYR A 73 -13.45 -6.66 -16.54
C TYR A 73 -13.97 -6.30 -15.14
N GLY A 74 -14.94 -5.41 -15.04
CA GLY A 74 -15.41 -4.79 -13.80
C GLY A 74 -16.47 -5.59 -13.05
N LYS A 75 -17.15 -6.58 -13.63
CA LYS A 75 -18.05 -7.45 -12.82
C LYS A 75 -17.30 -8.21 -11.70
N ARG A 76 -16.02 -8.52 -11.93
CA ARG A 76 -15.15 -9.14 -10.91
C ARG A 76 -14.59 -8.11 -9.94
N SER A 77 -14.28 -6.90 -10.43
CA SER A 77 -13.80 -5.80 -9.58
C SER A 77 -14.90 -5.19 -8.72
N GLU A 78 -16.16 -5.16 -9.17
CA GLU A 78 -17.33 -4.72 -8.40
C GLU A 78 -17.56 -5.63 -7.21
N LYS A 79 -17.59 -6.95 -7.42
CA LYS A 79 -17.66 -7.91 -6.30
C LYS A 79 -16.50 -7.71 -5.31
N LEU A 80 -15.28 -7.53 -5.79
CA LEU A 80 -14.12 -7.27 -4.92
C LEU A 80 -14.23 -5.92 -4.19
N ARG A 81 -14.73 -4.88 -4.87
CA ARG A 81 -14.95 -3.54 -4.30
C ARG A 81 -16.05 -3.56 -3.26
N ASP A 82 -17.12 -4.31 -3.47
CA ASP A 82 -18.21 -4.48 -2.49
C ASP A 82 -17.76 -5.28 -1.27
N ILE A 83 -16.99 -6.35 -1.48
CA ILE A 83 -16.36 -7.10 -0.39
C ILE A 83 -15.40 -6.19 0.39
N ALA A 84 -14.56 -5.43 -0.31
CA ALA A 84 -13.63 -4.48 0.30
C ALA A 84 -14.40 -3.40 1.07
N LYS A 85 -15.44 -2.79 0.50
CA LYS A 85 -16.31 -1.81 1.17
C LYS A 85 -16.95 -2.38 2.42
N ASN A 86 -17.47 -3.61 2.37
CA ASN A 86 -18.07 -4.23 3.54
C ASN A 86 -17.03 -4.50 4.63
N LYS A 87 -15.83 -4.98 4.28
CA LYS A 87 -14.74 -5.19 5.24
C LYS A 87 -14.19 -3.90 5.83
N ILE A 88 -14.07 -2.85 5.01
CA ILE A 88 -13.70 -1.50 5.43
C ILE A 88 -14.75 -0.96 6.39
N ARG A 89 -16.04 -1.13 6.10
CA ARG A 89 -17.13 -0.68 6.99
C ARG A 89 -17.15 -1.45 8.30
N GLU A 90 -16.95 -2.77 8.27
CA GLU A 90 -16.78 -3.59 9.48
C GLU A 90 -15.58 -3.13 10.32
N PHE A 91 -14.47 -2.78 9.67
CA PHE A 91 -13.28 -2.26 10.34
C PHE A 91 -13.50 -0.85 10.91
N GLU A 92 -14.14 0.05 10.16
CA GLU A 92 -14.51 1.40 10.63
C GLU A 92 -15.45 1.31 11.85
N GLN A 93 -16.39 0.37 11.86
CA GLN A 93 -17.28 0.14 13.00
C GLN A 93 -16.54 -0.43 14.23
N ARG A 94 -15.48 -1.21 14.03
CA ARG A 94 -14.71 -1.82 15.14
C ARG A 94 -13.66 -0.90 15.74
N VAL A 95 -12.92 -0.17 14.89
CA VAL A 95 -11.71 0.57 15.29
C VAL A 95 -11.88 2.08 15.13
N GLY A 96 -12.98 2.52 14.52
CA GLY A 96 -13.26 3.92 14.25
C GLY A 96 -12.29 4.53 13.23
N GLN A 97 -12.37 5.85 13.08
CA GLN A 97 -11.51 6.61 12.17
C GLN A 97 -10.04 6.63 12.61
N TRP A 98 -9.78 6.44 13.89
CA TRP A 98 -8.43 6.36 14.46
C TRP A 98 -7.68 5.13 13.97
N GLY A 99 -8.32 3.94 13.94
CA GLY A 99 -7.71 2.73 13.41
C GLY A 99 -7.37 2.84 11.92
N PHE A 100 -8.24 3.48 11.14
CA PHE A 100 -7.96 3.78 9.74
C PHE A 100 -6.77 4.72 9.59
N GLY A 101 -6.74 5.79 10.39
CA GLY A 101 -5.62 6.73 10.38
C GLY A 101 -4.29 6.06 10.73
N ALA A 102 -4.27 5.25 11.80
CA ALA A 102 -3.07 4.51 12.21
C ALA A 102 -2.62 3.49 11.16
N GLY A 103 -3.57 2.79 10.53
CA GLY A 103 -3.28 1.86 9.43
C GLY A 103 -2.67 2.58 8.21
N VAL A 104 -3.21 3.75 7.85
CA VAL A 104 -2.67 4.58 6.76
C VAL A 104 -1.30 5.15 7.11
N VAL A 105 -1.09 5.60 8.35
CA VAL A 105 0.23 6.04 8.84
C VAL A 105 1.24 4.89 8.71
N GLY A 106 0.92 3.71 9.22
CA GLY A 106 1.80 2.54 9.15
C GLY A 106 2.07 2.08 7.71
N PHE A 107 1.05 2.11 6.85
CA PHE A 107 1.22 1.76 5.44
C PHE A 107 2.08 2.80 4.70
N THR A 108 1.86 4.09 4.94
CA THR A 108 2.70 5.17 4.40
C THR A 108 4.13 5.04 4.92
N PHE A 109 4.29 4.62 6.17
CA PHE A 109 5.61 4.43 6.76
C PHE A 109 6.41 3.33 6.06
N LEU A 110 5.76 2.21 5.74
CA LEU A 110 6.40 1.06 5.12
C LEU A 110 6.60 1.21 3.60
N PHE A 111 5.59 1.71 2.91
CA PHE A 111 5.55 1.71 1.44
C PHE A 111 5.74 3.11 0.83
N GLY A 112 5.67 4.18 1.61
CA GLY A 112 5.79 5.55 1.13
C GLY A 112 4.46 6.17 0.68
N VAL A 113 4.53 7.47 0.37
CA VAL A 113 3.35 8.33 0.10
C VAL A 113 2.59 7.91 -1.15
N SER A 114 3.27 7.59 -2.25
CA SER A 114 2.63 7.25 -3.53
C SER A 114 1.75 6.01 -3.41
N TRP A 115 2.28 4.96 -2.77
CA TRP A 115 1.56 3.70 -2.57
C TRP A 115 0.43 3.86 -1.57
N ALA A 116 0.63 4.65 -0.51
CA ALA A 116 -0.42 4.93 0.47
C ALA A 116 -1.57 5.74 -0.13
N ALA A 117 -1.26 6.77 -0.92
CA ALA A 117 -2.27 7.57 -1.59
C ALA A 117 -3.08 6.73 -2.61
N LEU A 118 -2.41 5.86 -3.38
CA LEU A 118 -3.07 4.93 -4.29
C LEU A 118 -3.97 3.93 -3.55
N ALA A 119 -3.44 3.27 -2.51
CA ALA A 119 -4.22 2.30 -1.73
C ALA A 119 -5.45 2.96 -1.12
N ALA A 120 -5.28 4.17 -0.59
CA ALA A 120 -6.35 4.87 0.09
C ALA A 120 -7.39 5.45 -0.89
N PHE A 121 -6.99 5.83 -2.11
CA PHE A 121 -7.91 6.11 -3.23
C PHE A 121 -8.75 4.88 -3.61
N LEU A 122 -8.12 3.71 -3.74
CA LEU A 122 -8.82 2.46 -4.06
C LEU A 122 -9.80 2.03 -2.96
N LEU A 123 -9.50 2.37 -1.70
CA LEU A 123 -10.31 2.05 -0.52
C LEU A 123 -11.39 3.11 -0.21
N ASP A 124 -11.49 4.18 -0.99
CA ASP A 124 -12.52 5.23 -0.85
C ASP A 124 -12.56 5.86 0.55
N ILE A 125 -11.37 6.04 1.17
CA ILE A 125 -11.24 6.61 2.53
C ILE A 125 -11.45 8.13 2.47
N LYS A 126 -12.00 8.72 3.54
CA LYS A 126 -12.24 10.18 3.63
C LYS A 126 -10.94 10.98 3.44
N LYS A 127 -10.98 11.92 2.49
CA LYS A 127 -9.86 12.78 2.05
C LYS A 127 -9.09 13.44 3.21
N LYS A 128 -9.81 14.08 4.15
CA LYS A 128 -9.19 14.82 5.27
C LYS A 128 -8.36 13.92 6.18
N THR A 129 -8.93 12.80 6.62
CA THR A 129 -8.25 11.83 7.48
C THR A 129 -7.05 11.23 6.77
N MET A 130 -7.21 10.88 5.49
CA MET A 130 -6.15 10.29 4.69
C MET A 130 -4.98 11.27 4.50
N MET A 131 -5.21 12.53 4.14
CA MET A 131 -4.15 13.52 3.97
C MET A 131 -3.31 13.68 5.24
N ILE A 132 -3.97 13.82 6.39
CA ILE A 132 -3.28 13.97 7.68
C ILE A 132 -2.48 12.71 8.00
N SER A 133 -3.07 11.53 7.86
CA SER A 133 -2.40 10.26 8.16
C SER A 133 -1.22 9.97 7.23
N VAL A 134 -1.35 10.27 5.94
CA VAL A 134 -0.25 10.12 4.98
C VAL A 134 0.86 11.14 5.28
N ALA A 135 0.52 12.39 5.59
CA ALA A 135 1.53 13.39 5.96
C ALA A 135 2.28 13.00 7.25
N VAL A 136 1.57 12.55 8.27
CA VAL A 136 2.18 12.07 9.53
C VAL A 136 3.08 10.85 9.26
N GLY A 137 2.59 9.86 8.51
CA GLY A 137 3.39 8.68 8.15
C GLY A 137 4.61 9.01 7.31
N ALA A 138 4.50 9.97 6.40
CA ALA A 138 5.60 10.47 5.58
C ALA A 138 6.73 11.10 6.41
N VAL A 139 6.37 12.00 7.33
CA VAL A 139 7.33 12.65 8.22
C VAL A 139 7.98 11.64 9.15
N ALA A 140 7.16 10.81 9.82
CA ALA A 140 7.65 9.79 10.74
C ALA A 140 8.62 8.81 10.05
N SER A 141 8.30 8.38 8.84
CA SER A 141 9.13 7.44 8.09
C SER A 141 10.41 8.07 7.56
N SER A 142 10.34 9.30 7.03
CA SER A 142 11.53 10.01 6.56
C SER A 142 12.53 10.19 7.69
N LEU A 143 12.07 10.63 8.88
CA LEU A 143 12.94 10.80 10.05
C LEU A 143 13.46 9.47 10.57
N PHE A 144 12.61 8.44 10.65
CA PHE A 144 13.03 7.11 11.08
C PHE A 144 14.15 6.56 10.20
N TRP A 145 13.97 6.58 8.87
CA TRP A 145 14.99 6.05 7.96
C TRP A 145 16.27 6.88 8.02
N VAL A 146 16.19 8.21 8.10
CA VAL A 146 17.38 9.05 8.28
C VAL A 146 18.16 8.65 9.54
N LEU A 147 17.47 8.45 10.66
CA LEU A 147 18.11 8.00 11.90
C LEU A 147 18.73 6.62 11.76
N VAL A 148 18.00 5.66 11.16
CA VAL A 148 18.50 4.30 10.92
C VAL A 148 19.77 4.31 10.08
N PHE A 149 19.81 5.08 8.98
CA PHE A 149 20.97 5.18 8.09
C PHE A 149 22.13 5.96 8.70
N THR A 150 21.84 6.96 9.54
CA THR A 150 22.88 7.71 10.26
C THR A 150 23.55 6.85 11.34
N LEU A 151 22.76 6.05 12.08
CA LEU A 151 23.24 5.21 13.18
C LEU A 151 23.92 3.91 12.73
N SER A 152 23.72 3.48 11.48
CA SER A 152 24.26 2.21 10.95
C SER A 152 25.71 2.32 10.43
N THR A 153 26.45 3.36 10.85
CA THR A 153 27.92 3.53 10.67
C THR A 153 28.45 3.12 9.29
N GLY A 154 27.99 3.80 8.23
CA GLY A 154 28.62 3.74 6.91
C GLY A 154 28.27 2.54 6.03
N LEU A 155 27.54 1.54 6.55
CA LEU A 155 26.84 0.58 5.70
C LEU A 155 25.52 1.21 5.28
N VAL A 156 25.56 2.12 4.29
CA VAL A 156 24.36 2.46 3.52
C VAL A 156 24.21 1.31 2.52
N PRO A 157 23.40 0.26 2.80
CA PRO A 157 23.11 -0.74 1.79
C PRO A 157 22.68 -0.02 0.52
N SER A 158 23.33 -0.38 -0.59
CA SER A 158 22.92 0.08 -1.92
C SER A 158 21.40 0.01 -1.99
N PRO A 159 20.70 1.02 -2.54
CA PRO A 159 19.24 1.02 -2.62
C PRO A 159 18.68 -0.35 -3.01
N TRP A 160 19.33 -1.03 -3.98
CA TRP A 160 19.10 -2.41 -4.44
C TRP A 160 19.00 -3.49 -3.34
N ILE A 161 19.82 -3.42 -2.30
CA ILE A 161 19.81 -4.37 -1.17
C ILE A 161 18.55 -4.17 -0.32
N ILE A 162 18.10 -2.93 -0.14
CA ILE A 162 16.84 -2.62 0.54
C ILE A 162 15.67 -3.20 -0.26
N TYR A 163 15.71 -3.14 -1.60
CA TYR A 163 14.71 -3.83 -2.43
C TYR A 163 14.74 -5.34 -2.25
N LEU A 164 15.92 -5.96 -2.23
CA LEU A 164 16.03 -7.41 -2.06
C LEU A 164 15.37 -7.83 -0.74
N ILE A 165 15.68 -7.11 0.35
CA ILE A 165 15.13 -7.38 1.68
C ILE A 165 13.61 -7.14 1.70
N GLY A 166 13.13 -6.00 1.19
CA GLY A 166 11.71 -5.66 1.16
C GLY A 166 10.88 -6.60 0.28
N THR A 167 11.44 -7.02 -0.85
CA THR A 167 10.82 -7.97 -1.79
C THR A 167 10.75 -9.36 -1.17
N ILE A 168 11.84 -9.85 -0.57
CA ILE A 168 11.86 -11.13 0.14
C ILE A 168 10.86 -11.14 1.30
N MET A 169 10.79 -10.06 2.09
CA MET A 169 9.79 -9.96 3.17
C MET A 169 8.37 -9.99 2.62
N THR A 170 8.09 -9.21 1.57
CA THR A 170 6.74 -9.13 0.98
C THR A 170 6.29 -10.47 0.40
N PHE A 171 7.16 -11.12 -0.40
CA PHE A 171 6.87 -12.47 -0.92
C PHE A 171 6.82 -13.52 0.19
N GLY A 172 7.62 -13.38 1.24
CA GLY A 172 7.58 -14.25 2.43
C GLY A 172 6.24 -14.18 3.15
N ILE A 173 5.70 -12.97 3.36
CA ILE A 173 4.39 -12.75 3.99
C ILE A 173 3.25 -13.28 3.10
N ILE A 174 3.28 -13.00 1.80
CA ILE A 174 2.28 -13.49 0.85
C ILE A 174 2.32 -15.02 0.76
N GLY A 175 3.53 -15.59 0.70
CA GLY A 175 3.76 -17.04 0.68
C GLY A 175 3.27 -17.71 1.96
N HIS A 176 3.60 -17.15 3.12
CA HIS A 176 3.16 -17.66 4.42
C HIS A 176 1.62 -17.62 4.54
N LYS A 177 0.97 -16.52 4.12
CA LYS A 177 -0.48 -16.41 4.14
C LYS A 177 -1.15 -17.43 3.22
N LYS A 178 -0.62 -17.62 2.01
CA LYS A 178 -1.12 -18.61 1.05
C LYS A 178 -0.92 -20.06 1.53
N LEU A 179 0.18 -20.33 2.23
CA LEU A 179 0.44 -21.63 2.87
C LEU A 179 -0.50 -21.87 4.05
N HIS A 180 -0.77 -20.84 4.87
CA HIS A 180 -1.68 -20.96 6.00
C HIS A 180 -3.13 -21.17 5.55
N GLU A 181 -3.59 -20.45 4.50
CA GLU A 181 -4.91 -20.66 3.89
C GLU A 181 -5.04 -22.07 3.30
N ARG A 182 -3.99 -22.63 2.69
CA ARG A 182 -3.98 -24.03 2.22
C ARG A 182 -4.08 -25.03 3.37
N LYS A 183 -3.31 -24.84 4.45
CA LYS A 183 -3.38 -25.70 5.64
C LYS A 183 -4.77 -25.67 6.29
N LEU A 184 -5.37 -24.49 6.41
CA LEU A 184 -6.73 -24.33 6.93
C LEU A 184 -7.77 -25.02 6.04
N LEU A 185 -7.66 -24.91 4.71
CA LEU A 185 -8.53 -25.62 3.77
C LEU A 185 -8.35 -27.14 3.86
N GLU A 186 -7.12 -27.64 4.01
CA GLU A 186 -6.85 -29.07 4.18
C GLU A 186 -7.39 -29.62 5.50
N GLU A 187 -7.26 -28.87 6.61
CA GLU A 187 -7.82 -29.24 7.91
C GLU A 187 -9.35 -29.23 7.89
N MET A 188 -9.97 -28.21 7.29
CA MET A 188 -11.42 -28.16 7.11
C MET A 188 -11.91 -29.34 6.24
N THR A 189 -11.17 -29.68 5.19
CA THR A 189 -11.54 -30.80 4.30
C THR A 189 -11.40 -32.14 5.01
N LYS A 190 -10.33 -32.36 5.79
CA LYS A 190 -10.16 -33.56 6.63
C LYS A 190 -11.26 -33.67 7.69
N THR A 191 -11.64 -32.56 8.30
CA THR A 191 -12.70 -32.51 9.32
C THR A 191 -14.06 -32.82 8.70
N LEU A 192 -14.40 -32.21 7.57
CA LEU A 192 -15.64 -32.47 6.83
C LEU A 192 -15.74 -33.93 6.35
N LYS A 193 -14.62 -34.54 5.94
CA LYS A 193 -14.54 -35.96 5.58
C LYS A 193 -14.76 -36.89 6.78
N LYS A 194 -14.31 -36.49 7.97
CA LYS A 194 -14.54 -37.21 9.24
C LYS A 194 -16.01 -37.17 9.69
N PHE A 195 -16.76 -36.13 9.31
CA PHE A 195 -18.20 -36.00 9.55
C PHE A 195 -19.09 -36.61 8.44
N GLY A 196 -18.54 -37.35 7.49
CA GLY A 196 -19.31 -38.12 6.51
C GLY A 196 -19.94 -37.31 5.37
N ILE A 197 -19.53 -36.06 5.16
CA ILE A 197 -20.07 -35.22 4.09
C ILE A 197 -19.31 -35.53 2.77
N SER A 198 -20.00 -36.15 1.81
CA SER A 198 -19.45 -36.55 0.51
C SER A 198 -19.07 -35.34 -0.37
N GLU A 199 -17.90 -35.40 -1.01
CA GLU A 199 -17.33 -34.38 -1.92
C GLU A 199 -18.27 -33.93 -3.06
N LYS A 200 -19.27 -34.76 -3.43
CA LYS A 200 -20.22 -34.46 -4.50
C LYS A 200 -21.10 -33.22 -4.23
N THR A 201 -21.33 -32.85 -2.97
CA THR A 201 -22.16 -31.68 -2.63
C THR A 201 -21.37 -30.36 -2.69
N ILE A 202 -20.03 -30.43 -2.65
CA ILE A 202 -19.14 -29.25 -2.61
C ILE A 202 -18.82 -28.76 -4.03
N SER A 203 -18.62 -29.67 -4.99
CA SER A 203 -18.30 -29.29 -6.39
C SER A 203 -19.48 -28.62 -7.11
N PHE A 204 -20.73 -28.94 -6.74
CA PHE A 204 -21.92 -28.35 -7.35
C PHE A 204 -22.12 -26.87 -6.98
N LYS A 205 -21.65 -26.45 -5.78
CA LYS A 205 -21.73 -25.04 -5.35
C LYS A 205 -20.57 -24.20 -5.89
N ALA A 206 -19.42 -24.79 -6.21
CA ALA A 206 -18.25 -24.11 -6.77
C ALA A 206 -18.42 -23.77 -8.27
N LYS A 207 -19.18 -24.56 -9.04
CA LYS A 207 -19.41 -24.32 -10.48
C LYS A 207 -20.46 -23.22 -10.77
N LYS A 208 -21.14 -22.69 -9.74
CA LYS A 208 -22.23 -21.70 -9.88
C LYS A 208 -21.87 -20.28 -9.38
N ARG A 209 -20.61 -19.94 -9.11
CA ARG A 209 -20.20 -18.60 -8.66
C ARG A 209 -19.19 -17.89 -9.54
#